data_AF-A0AAW5VI75-F1
#
_entry.id   AF-A0AAW5VI75-F1
#
_cell.length_a   1.000
_cell.length_b   1.000
_cell.length_c   1.000
_cell.angle_alpha   90.00
_cell.angle_beta   90.00
_cell.angle_gamma   90.00
#
_symmetry.space_group_name_H-M   'P 1'
#
loop_
_entity.id
_entity.type
_entity.pdbx_description
1 polymer ?
#
loop_
_entity_poly.entity_id
_entity_poly.type
_entity_poly.pdbx_seq_one_letter_code
_entity_poly.pdbx_strand_id
1 'polypeptide(L)'
;MLEEKIKNTNLLIKSNEIGPNWKGHFPNLSYHYRIDKDDQKSNLSKITNELTRDIWKWATIFYRIEYTRLQALKDKKLSSLFGSFTTLDIEYSHIVIRSLFDNLALLISATASKKRQLPDSYSDLSDYLNKKSLKFVELTNEPLYLLLKEYQIWFLSLKEIRDDIIHRNYNSMVFGNLEEDIYFWIKNRKDRNRIKETYPYYNFIRYNLHDVLSYSKYSGINFALTINLMEEISENIIEYSIKKKLSYNTGLSSEGFGTALIWMNKVI
;
A
#
# COMPACT_ATOMS: atom_id res chain seq x y z
N MET A 1 -0.19 12.23 -13.62
CA MET A 1 -0.18 11.88 -12.18
C MET A 1 -0.05 10.38 -11.95
N LEU A 2 -1.04 9.52 -12.23
CA LEU A 2 -0.91 8.07 -11.93
C LEU A 2 0.29 7.40 -12.62
N GLU A 3 0.43 7.56 -13.94
CA GLU A 3 1.57 7.00 -14.69
C GLU A 3 2.93 7.48 -14.16
N GLU A 4 2.98 8.73 -13.69
CA GLU A 4 4.18 9.32 -13.10
C GLU A 4 4.53 8.66 -11.76
N LYS A 5 3.53 8.46 -10.88
CA LYS A 5 3.73 7.71 -9.62
C LYS A 5 4.18 6.27 -9.90
N ILE A 6 3.65 5.61 -10.94
CA ILE A 6 4.11 4.28 -11.36
C ILE A 6 5.57 4.32 -11.84
N LYS A 7 5.91 5.26 -12.74
CA LYS A 7 7.29 5.44 -13.23
C LYS A 7 8.26 5.73 -12.08
N ASN A 8 7.88 6.58 -11.13
CA ASN A 8 8.68 6.86 -9.95
C ASN A 8 8.89 5.60 -9.09
N THR A 9 7.84 4.82 -8.86
CA THR A 9 7.96 3.54 -8.12
C THR A 9 8.92 2.58 -8.82
N ASN A 10 8.84 2.47 -10.15
CA ASN A 10 9.74 1.62 -10.94
C ASN A 10 11.21 2.06 -10.81
N LEU A 11 11.48 3.35 -10.62
CA LEU A 11 12.85 3.85 -10.39
C LEU A 11 13.36 3.53 -8.98
N LEU A 12 12.46 3.44 -8.00
CA LEU A 12 12.78 3.13 -6.59
C LEU A 12 13.05 1.65 -6.36
N ILE A 13 12.40 0.76 -7.12
CA ILE A 13 12.57 -0.70 -7.02
C ILE A 13 13.52 -1.18 -8.11
N LYS A 14 14.73 -1.56 -7.71
CA LYS A 14 15.77 -2.06 -8.62
C LYS A 14 16.17 -3.48 -8.27
N SER A 15 16.39 -4.32 -9.28
CA SER A 15 16.96 -5.64 -9.06
C SER A 15 18.46 -5.54 -8.79
N ASN A 16 18.96 -6.27 -7.79
CA ASN A 16 20.38 -6.52 -7.55
C ASN A 16 20.63 -8.04 -7.48
N GLU A 17 21.83 -8.45 -7.07
CA GLU A 17 22.21 -9.88 -6.94
C GLU A 17 21.33 -10.66 -5.95
N ILE A 18 20.67 -9.98 -5.01
CA ILE A 18 19.81 -10.56 -3.97
C ILE A 18 18.32 -10.51 -4.41
N GLY A 19 18.03 -9.93 -5.58
CA GLY A 19 16.69 -9.79 -6.13
C GLY A 19 16.16 -8.35 -6.09
N PRO A 20 14.84 -8.16 -6.29
CA PRO A 20 14.19 -6.86 -6.28
C PRO A 20 14.36 -6.13 -4.94
N ASN A 21 14.80 -4.88 -4.99
CA ASN A 21 15.17 -4.07 -3.83
C ASN A 21 14.63 -2.64 -3.95
N TRP A 22 13.81 -2.23 -2.98
CA TRP A 22 13.33 -0.86 -2.84
C TRP A 22 14.37 0.00 -2.12
N LYS A 23 14.89 1.00 -2.82
CA LYS A 23 15.78 2.04 -2.28
C LYS A 23 15.10 3.40 -2.30
N GLY A 24 15.29 4.18 -1.24
CA GLY A 24 14.65 5.49 -1.12
C GLY A 24 14.78 6.12 0.27
N HIS A 25 14.00 7.16 0.50
CA HIS A 25 13.87 7.88 1.75
C HIS A 25 13.33 6.99 2.87
N PHE A 26 12.33 6.14 2.60
CA PHE A 26 11.75 5.30 3.65
C PHE A 26 12.72 4.22 4.17
N PRO A 27 13.38 3.40 3.33
CA PRO A 27 14.41 2.48 3.79
C PRO A 27 15.50 3.17 4.63
N ASN A 28 15.94 4.36 4.19
CA ASN A 28 16.95 5.16 4.88
C ASN A 28 16.46 5.69 6.24
N LEU A 29 15.21 6.13 6.32
CA LEU A 29 14.56 6.55 7.57
C LEU A 29 14.45 5.39 8.55
N SER A 30 14.00 4.22 8.07
CA SER A 30 13.90 3.01 8.89
C SER A 30 15.25 2.58 9.44
N TYR A 31 16.29 2.61 8.60
CA TYR A 31 17.65 2.32 9.04
C TYR A 31 18.17 3.34 10.07
N HIS A 32 17.91 4.62 9.86
CA HIS A 32 18.30 5.68 10.79
C HIS A 32 17.75 5.43 12.19
N TYR A 33 16.46 5.14 12.32
CA TYR A 33 15.85 4.87 13.63
C TYR A 33 16.33 3.56 14.26
N ARG A 34 16.76 2.57 13.47
CA ARG A 34 17.24 1.28 13.98
C ARG A 34 18.62 1.38 14.64
N ILE A 35 19.53 2.17 14.09
CA ILE A 35 20.92 2.24 14.58
C ILE A 35 21.09 3.16 15.79
N ASP A 36 20.13 4.05 16.01
CA ASP A 36 20.23 5.11 16.99
C ASP A 36 19.46 4.70 18.26
N LYS A 37 20.18 4.58 19.38
CA LYS A 37 19.73 3.85 20.58
C LYS A 37 18.95 4.70 21.58
N ASP A 38 18.55 5.92 21.24
CA ASP A 38 17.71 6.74 22.12
C ASP A 38 16.32 6.11 22.33
N ASP A 39 15.77 6.18 23.55
CA ASP A 39 14.44 5.61 23.89
C ASP A 39 13.32 6.08 22.95
N GLN A 40 13.34 7.35 22.52
CA GLN A 40 12.36 7.86 21.57
C GLN A 40 12.51 7.21 20.19
N LYS A 41 13.74 6.97 19.76
CA LYS A 41 14.06 6.31 18.49
C LYS A 41 13.78 4.82 18.57
N SER A 42 13.78 4.21 19.77
CA SER A 42 13.32 2.84 19.96
C SER A 42 11.84 2.65 19.56
N ASN A 43 10.97 3.63 19.85
CA ASN A 43 9.57 3.57 19.45
C ASN A 43 9.41 3.79 17.94
N LEU A 44 10.11 4.78 17.38
CA LEU A 44 10.11 5.03 15.94
C LEU A 44 10.65 3.84 15.14
N SER A 45 11.71 3.19 15.64
CA SER A 45 12.25 1.96 15.06
C SER A 45 11.23 0.83 15.05
N LYS A 46 10.46 0.67 16.14
CA LYS A 46 9.35 -0.30 16.15
C LYS A 46 8.33 0.03 15.07
N ILE A 47 7.87 1.28 14.99
CA ILE A 47 6.88 1.71 13.99
C ILE A 47 7.40 1.50 12.55
N THR A 48 8.65 1.86 12.24
CA THR A 48 9.20 1.66 10.90
C THR A 48 9.43 0.19 10.57
N ASN A 49 9.80 -0.64 11.54
CA ASN A 49 9.88 -2.10 11.36
C ASN A 49 8.50 -2.71 11.07
N GLU A 50 7.46 -2.24 11.74
CA GLU A 50 6.07 -2.64 11.51
C GLU A 50 5.61 -2.28 10.09
N LEU A 51 5.91 -1.07 9.62
CA LEU A 51 5.68 -0.65 8.23
C LEU A 51 6.43 -1.50 7.22
N THR A 52 7.74 -1.74 7.44
CA THR A 52 8.54 -2.63 6.59
C THR A 52 7.93 -4.03 6.52
N ARG A 53 7.49 -4.56 7.66
CA ARG A 53 6.87 -5.88 7.74
C ARG A 53 5.54 -5.94 6.98
N ASP A 54 4.72 -4.90 7.05
CA ASP A 54 3.45 -4.86 6.33
C ASP A 54 3.66 -4.75 4.81
N ILE A 55 4.63 -3.95 4.35
CA ILE A 55 5.05 -3.92 2.95
C ILE A 55 5.55 -5.30 2.48
N TRP A 56 6.36 -5.99 3.30
CA TRP A 56 6.82 -7.34 2.98
C TRP A 56 5.66 -8.33 2.87
N LYS A 57 4.74 -8.35 3.84
CA LYS A 57 3.53 -9.21 3.76
C LYS A 57 2.77 -8.96 2.47
N TRP A 58 2.59 -7.69 2.09
CA TRP A 58 1.85 -7.34 0.88
C TRP A 58 2.55 -7.80 -0.40
N ALA A 59 3.86 -7.58 -0.50
CA ALA A 59 4.66 -8.09 -1.60
C ALA A 59 4.64 -9.63 -1.66
N THR A 60 4.77 -10.31 -0.52
CA THR A 60 4.68 -11.77 -0.44
C THR A 60 3.33 -12.29 -0.92
N ILE A 61 2.22 -11.59 -0.65
CA ILE A 61 0.91 -11.94 -1.20
C ILE A 61 0.94 -11.92 -2.73
N PHE A 62 1.53 -10.89 -3.35
CA PHE A 62 1.63 -10.82 -4.82
C PHE A 62 2.42 -12.00 -5.38
N TYR A 63 3.60 -12.25 -4.81
CA TYR A 63 4.42 -13.39 -5.19
C TYR A 63 3.68 -14.71 -5.03
N ARG A 64 2.97 -14.90 -3.91
CA ARG A 64 2.22 -16.13 -3.63
C ARG A 64 1.09 -16.35 -4.63
N ILE A 65 0.32 -15.32 -4.95
CA ILE A 65 -0.75 -15.42 -5.96
C ILE A 65 -0.15 -15.83 -7.30
N GLU A 66 0.90 -15.16 -7.75
CA GLU A 66 1.54 -15.43 -9.03
C GLU A 66 2.18 -16.82 -9.08
N TYR A 67 2.89 -17.21 -8.01
CA TYR A 67 3.43 -18.55 -7.87
C TYR A 67 2.33 -19.61 -7.93
N THR A 68 1.23 -19.42 -7.19
CA THR A 68 0.10 -20.36 -7.17
C THR A 68 -0.55 -20.46 -8.55
N ARG A 69 -0.68 -19.34 -9.28
CA ARG A 69 -1.17 -19.31 -10.67
C ARG A 69 -0.29 -20.18 -11.57
N LEU A 70 1.04 -20.01 -11.49
CA LEU A 70 2.00 -20.78 -12.30
C LEU A 70 2.03 -22.27 -11.96
N GLN A 71 1.84 -22.64 -10.70
CA GLN A 71 1.69 -24.05 -10.31
C GLN A 71 0.35 -24.62 -10.78
N ALA A 72 -0.73 -23.83 -10.71
CA ALA A 72 -2.07 -24.24 -11.14
C ALA A 72 -2.14 -24.54 -12.65
N LEU A 73 -1.29 -23.92 -13.47
CA LEU A 73 -1.15 -24.25 -14.89
C LEU A 73 -0.62 -25.68 -15.12
N LYS A 74 0.07 -26.26 -14.15
CA LYS A 74 0.70 -27.58 -14.24
C LYS A 74 -0.07 -28.67 -13.48
N ASP A 75 -0.92 -28.29 -12.53
CA ASP A 75 -1.66 -29.20 -11.67
C ASP A 75 -3.17 -28.90 -11.72
N LYS A 76 -3.94 -29.86 -12.27
CA LYS A 76 -5.40 -29.77 -12.40
C LYS A 76 -6.12 -29.62 -11.05
N LYS A 77 -5.63 -30.27 -9.99
CA LYS A 77 -6.22 -30.13 -8.65
C LYS A 77 -6.03 -28.71 -8.14
N LEU A 78 -4.82 -28.17 -8.30
CA LEU A 78 -4.54 -26.80 -7.88
C LEU A 78 -5.30 -25.77 -8.73
N SER A 79 -5.47 -26.02 -10.02
CA SER A 79 -6.33 -25.21 -10.91
C SER A 79 -7.73 -25.00 -10.34
N SER A 80 -8.36 -26.06 -9.82
CA SER A 80 -9.70 -25.97 -9.22
C SER A 80 -9.74 -25.17 -7.90
N LEU A 81 -8.60 -25.03 -7.20
CA LEU A 81 -8.49 -24.34 -5.92
C LEU A 81 -7.95 -22.92 -6.03
N PHE A 82 -7.35 -22.57 -7.17
CA PHE A 82 -6.69 -21.28 -7.39
C PHE A 82 -7.60 -20.08 -7.08
N GLY A 83 -8.85 -20.11 -7.55
CA GLY A 83 -9.81 -19.05 -7.32
C GLY A 83 -10.08 -18.83 -5.82
N SER A 84 -10.28 -19.89 -5.05
CA SER A 84 -10.53 -19.82 -3.61
C SER A 84 -9.30 -19.32 -2.84
N PHE A 85 -8.11 -19.82 -3.15
CA PHE A 85 -6.88 -19.35 -2.50
C PHE A 85 -6.57 -17.89 -2.84
N THR A 86 -6.73 -17.51 -4.11
CA THR A 86 -6.53 -16.12 -4.54
C THR A 86 -7.55 -15.19 -3.89
N THR A 87 -8.80 -15.61 -3.73
CA THR A 87 -9.83 -14.85 -3.02
C THR A 87 -9.39 -14.52 -1.60
N LEU A 88 -8.94 -15.52 -0.82
CA LEU A 88 -8.42 -15.29 0.54
C LEU A 88 -7.21 -14.36 0.55
N ASP A 89 -6.34 -14.46 -0.44
CA ASP A 89 -5.16 -13.60 -0.57
C ASP A 89 -5.54 -12.14 -0.88
N ILE A 90 -6.57 -11.92 -1.70
CA ILE A 90 -7.15 -10.60 -1.96
C ILE A 90 -7.73 -10.01 -0.68
N GLU A 91 -8.50 -10.78 0.08
CA GLU A 91 -9.08 -10.28 1.35
C GLU A 91 -7.99 -9.94 2.36
N TYR A 92 -6.98 -10.81 2.47
CA TYR A 92 -5.86 -10.60 3.36
C TYR A 92 -5.01 -9.38 2.96
N SER A 93 -4.87 -9.09 1.66
CA SER A 93 -4.15 -7.90 1.20
C SER A 93 -4.80 -6.60 1.70
N HIS A 94 -6.14 -6.53 1.71
CA HIS A 94 -6.87 -5.37 2.25
C HIS A 94 -6.68 -5.21 3.77
N ILE A 95 -6.51 -6.31 4.51
CA ILE A 95 -6.19 -6.28 5.94
C ILE A 95 -4.77 -5.72 6.15
N VAL A 96 -3.80 -6.17 5.36
CA VAL A 96 -2.41 -5.69 5.44
C VAL A 96 -2.32 -4.20 5.11
N ILE A 97 -3.03 -3.74 4.07
CA ILE A 97 -3.10 -2.32 3.70
C ILE A 97 -3.65 -1.46 4.84
N ARG A 98 -4.69 -1.93 5.55
CA ARG A 98 -5.23 -1.22 6.72
C ARG A 98 -4.17 -1.03 7.81
N SER A 99 -3.46 -2.11 8.14
CA SER A 99 -2.39 -2.11 9.15
C SER A 99 -1.29 -1.12 8.77
N LEU A 100 -0.89 -1.13 7.50
CA LEU A 100 0.09 -0.21 6.97
C LEU A 100 -0.31 1.26 7.18
N PHE A 101 -1.56 1.62 6.90
CA PHE A 101 -2.02 3.00 7.11
C PHE A 101 -2.10 3.41 8.57
N ASP A 102 -2.48 2.52 9.48
CA ASP A 102 -2.41 2.82 10.93
C ASP A 102 -0.98 3.03 11.40
N ASN A 103 -0.06 2.18 10.94
CA ASN A 103 1.36 2.36 11.26
C ASN A 103 1.94 3.66 10.66
N LEU A 104 1.43 4.13 9.52
CA LEU A 104 1.78 5.45 8.98
C LEU A 104 1.23 6.59 9.83
N ALA A 105 -0.01 6.49 10.31
CA ALA A 105 -0.59 7.48 11.22
C ALA A 105 0.21 7.57 12.53
N LEU A 106 0.58 6.42 13.10
CA LEU A 106 1.47 6.32 14.25
C LEU A 106 2.82 7.00 14.00
N LEU A 107 3.43 6.77 12.82
CA LEU A 107 4.70 7.39 12.46
C LEU A 107 4.57 8.92 12.44
N ILE A 108 3.57 9.45 11.74
CA ILE A 108 3.30 10.89 11.64
C ILE A 108 3.07 11.49 13.04
N SER A 109 2.20 10.87 13.84
CA SER A 109 1.89 11.26 15.23
C SER A 109 3.13 11.30 16.12
N ALA A 110 4.00 10.29 16.00
CA ALA A 110 5.23 10.18 16.77
C ALA A 110 6.30 11.21 16.35
N THR A 111 6.28 11.67 15.10
CA THR A 111 7.21 12.70 14.57
C THR A 111 6.68 14.13 14.70
N ALA A 112 5.45 14.32 15.15
CA ALA A 112 4.88 15.64 15.38
C ALA A 112 5.63 16.41 16.48
N SER A 113 5.62 17.74 16.40
CA SER A 113 6.31 18.62 17.35
C SER A 113 5.85 18.45 18.81
N LYS A 114 4.62 17.96 19.01
CA LYS A 114 4.05 17.59 20.32
C LYS A 114 3.47 16.18 20.27
N LYS A 115 4.00 15.30 21.12
CA LYS A 115 3.60 13.88 21.19
C LYS A 115 2.11 13.71 21.50
N ARG A 116 1.50 12.69 20.88
CA ARG A 116 0.11 12.24 21.12
C ARG A 116 -0.97 13.32 20.92
N GLN A 117 -0.67 14.38 20.18
CA GLN A 117 -1.68 15.39 19.81
C GLN A 117 -2.37 15.08 18.49
N LEU A 118 -1.75 14.24 17.65
CA LEU A 118 -2.36 13.71 16.45
C LEU A 118 -2.94 12.32 16.74
N PRO A 119 -4.00 11.91 16.01
CA PRO A 119 -4.54 10.57 16.14
C PRO A 119 -3.58 9.50 15.62
N ASP A 120 -3.68 8.33 16.23
CA ASP A 120 -2.83 7.17 15.97
C ASP A 120 -3.46 6.18 14.96
N SER A 121 -4.70 6.42 14.54
CA SER A 121 -5.34 5.67 13.46
C SER A 121 -5.47 6.53 12.21
N TYR A 122 -5.33 5.93 11.03
CA TYR A 122 -5.42 6.69 9.78
C TYR A 122 -6.81 7.30 9.56
N SER A 123 -7.86 6.60 10.02
CA SER A 123 -9.23 7.11 9.93
C SER A 123 -9.40 8.39 10.74
N ASP A 124 -8.94 8.38 11.99
CA ASP A 124 -9.06 9.53 12.87
C ASP A 124 -8.14 10.68 12.40
N LEU A 125 -6.95 10.34 11.86
CA LEU A 125 -6.03 11.30 11.27
C LEU A 125 -6.68 12.02 10.07
N SER A 126 -7.35 11.27 9.19
CA SER A 126 -8.09 11.81 8.04
C SER A 126 -9.20 12.78 8.48
N ASP A 127 -9.97 12.41 9.50
CA ASP A 127 -11.00 13.28 10.07
C ASP A 127 -10.40 14.52 10.74
N TYR A 128 -9.26 14.37 11.40
CA TYR A 128 -8.52 15.46 12.03
C TYR A 128 -8.00 16.46 11.00
N LEU A 129 -7.45 16.00 9.87
CA LEU A 129 -7.01 16.82 8.74
C LEU A 129 -8.14 17.69 8.17
N ASN A 130 -9.38 17.20 8.22
CA ASN A 130 -10.55 17.95 7.75
C ASN A 130 -11.03 18.99 8.77
N LYS A 131 -11.01 18.65 10.07
CA LYS A 131 -11.58 19.49 11.13
C LYS A 131 -10.59 20.50 11.71
N LYS A 132 -9.29 20.22 11.66
CA LYS A 132 -8.24 20.92 12.42
C LYS A 132 -6.99 21.18 11.56
N SER A 133 -7.17 21.63 10.31
CA SER A 133 -6.07 21.84 9.35
C SER A 133 -4.96 22.75 9.90
N LEU A 134 -5.29 23.94 10.43
CA LEU A 134 -4.31 24.87 10.99
C LEU A 134 -3.51 24.24 12.14
N LYS A 135 -4.19 23.47 13.01
CA LYS A 135 -3.53 22.79 14.13
C LYS A 135 -2.66 21.64 13.66
N PHE A 136 -3.06 20.92 12.61
CA PHE A 136 -2.24 19.87 12.01
C PHE A 136 -0.93 20.46 11.46
N VAL A 137 -1.02 21.57 10.71
CA VAL A 137 0.15 22.28 10.16
C VAL A 137 1.07 22.79 11.28
N GLU A 138 0.53 23.33 12.38
CA GLU A 138 1.32 23.74 13.56
C GLU A 138 2.09 22.56 14.19
N LEU A 139 1.49 21.37 14.20
CA LEU A 139 2.08 20.17 14.80
C LEU A 139 3.06 19.45 13.87
N THR A 140 2.98 19.71 12.58
CA THR A 140 3.77 19.07 11.53
C THR A 140 4.32 20.14 10.61
N ASN A 141 3.94 20.14 9.33
CA ASN A 141 4.27 21.16 8.36
C ASN A 141 3.20 21.17 7.24
N GLU A 142 3.19 22.25 6.47
CA GLU A 142 2.24 22.43 5.37
C GLU A 142 2.45 21.41 4.22
N PRO A 143 3.67 21.09 3.78
CA PRO A 143 3.89 20.08 2.74
C PRO A 143 3.29 18.71 3.08
N LEU A 144 3.47 18.21 4.32
CA LEU A 144 2.87 16.95 4.78
C LEU A 144 1.35 17.02 4.83
N TYR A 145 0.77 18.16 5.23
CA TYR A 145 -0.68 18.37 5.19
C TYR A 145 -1.23 18.24 3.76
N LEU A 146 -0.61 18.94 2.80
CA LEU A 146 -1.02 18.91 1.40
C LEU A 146 -0.88 17.51 0.79
N LEU A 147 0.22 16.83 1.11
CA LEU A 147 0.47 15.44 0.72
C LEU A 147 -0.66 14.51 1.18
N LEU A 148 -1.00 14.54 2.48
CA LEU A 148 -2.05 13.66 3.01
C LEU A 148 -3.44 13.98 2.42
N LYS A 149 -3.69 15.25 2.08
CA LYS A 149 -4.91 15.67 1.37
C LYS A 149 -4.98 15.13 -0.05
N GLU A 150 -3.88 15.17 -0.80
CA GLU A 150 -3.81 14.64 -2.17
C GLU A 150 -4.22 13.16 -2.21
N TYR A 151 -3.68 12.35 -1.29
CA TYR A 151 -3.94 10.91 -1.28
C TYR A 151 -5.23 10.52 -0.53
N GLN A 152 -5.91 11.46 0.14
CA GLN A 152 -7.06 11.21 1.02
C GLN A 152 -8.18 10.41 0.35
N ILE A 153 -8.58 10.81 -0.87
CA ILE A 153 -9.70 10.19 -1.60
C ILE A 153 -9.40 8.70 -1.88
N TRP A 154 -8.18 8.41 -2.33
CA TRP A 154 -7.74 7.06 -2.61
C TRP A 154 -7.75 6.18 -1.36
N PHE A 155 -7.26 6.68 -0.22
CA PHE A 155 -7.30 5.91 1.04
C PHE A 155 -8.72 5.62 1.51
N LEU A 156 -9.60 6.62 1.47
CA LEU A 156 -11.00 6.43 1.88
C LEU A 156 -11.68 5.38 1.01
N SER A 157 -11.38 5.37 -0.29
CA SER A 157 -11.87 4.35 -1.22
C SER A 157 -11.39 2.95 -0.82
N LEU A 158 -10.10 2.79 -0.49
CA LEU A 158 -9.54 1.51 -0.04
C LEU A 158 -10.14 1.04 1.28
N LYS A 159 -10.31 1.95 2.25
CA LYS A 159 -10.96 1.65 3.52
C LYS A 159 -12.39 1.15 3.29
N GLU A 160 -13.15 1.85 2.45
CA GLU A 160 -14.52 1.48 2.15
C GLU A 160 -14.62 0.09 1.51
N ILE A 161 -13.80 -0.17 0.48
CA ILE A 161 -13.74 -1.48 -0.18
C ILE A 161 -13.42 -2.58 0.84
N ARG A 162 -12.43 -2.36 1.70
CA ARG A 162 -12.05 -3.30 2.76
C ARG A 162 -13.18 -3.52 3.74
N ASP A 163 -13.82 -2.46 4.23
CA ASP A 163 -14.90 -2.59 5.21
C ASP A 163 -16.11 -3.31 4.61
N ASP A 164 -16.34 -3.14 3.31
CA ASP A 164 -17.37 -3.87 2.59
C ASP A 164 -17.07 -5.38 2.53
N ILE A 165 -15.83 -5.76 2.17
CA ILE A 165 -15.37 -7.15 2.12
C ILE A 165 -15.43 -7.79 3.52
N ILE A 166 -14.82 -7.15 4.51
CA ILE A 166 -14.57 -7.76 5.83
C ILE A 166 -15.81 -7.72 6.73
N HIS A 167 -16.59 -6.64 6.68
CA HIS A 167 -17.65 -6.38 7.68
C HIS A 167 -19.07 -6.41 7.12
N ARG A 168 -19.25 -6.21 5.80
CA ARG A 168 -20.59 -6.02 5.21
C ARG A 168 -20.99 -7.12 4.23
N ASN A 169 -20.35 -8.28 4.32
CA ASN A 169 -20.64 -9.48 3.51
C ASN A 169 -20.53 -9.22 2.00
N TYR A 170 -19.65 -8.32 1.56
CA TYR A 170 -19.28 -8.30 0.15
C TYR A 170 -18.33 -9.47 -0.09
N ASN A 171 -18.60 -10.23 -1.14
CA ASN A 171 -17.74 -11.34 -1.50
C ASN A 171 -16.75 -10.86 -2.57
N SER A 172 -15.47 -11.15 -2.37
CA SER A 172 -14.53 -11.14 -3.47
C SER A 172 -14.65 -12.47 -4.23
N MET A 173 -14.67 -12.41 -5.56
CA MET A 173 -14.68 -13.59 -6.41
C MET A 173 -13.59 -13.46 -7.45
N VAL A 174 -12.82 -14.52 -7.65
CA VAL A 174 -11.75 -14.60 -8.66
C VAL A 174 -12.18 -15.51 -9.79
N PHE A 175 -11.94 -15.08 -11.03
CA PHE A 175 -12.32 -15.80 -12.25
C PHE A 175 -11.36 -15.45 -13.40
N GLY A 176 -11.53 -16.14 -14.53
CA GLY A 176 -10.64 -16.05 -15.69
C GLY A 176 -9.88 -17.35 -15.95
N ASN A 177 -9.26 -17.43 -17.12
CA ASN A 177 -8.30 -18.50 -17.42
C ASN A 177 -6.99 -18.21 -16.67
N LEU A 178 -6.31 -19.25 -16.17
CA LEU A 178 -4.99 -19.15 -15.53
C LEU A 178 -3.93 -18.52 -16.43
N GLU A 179 -4.10 -18.59 -17.76
CA GLU A 179 -3.21 -17.98 -18.75
C GLU A 179 -3.43 -16.47 -18.90
N GLU A 180 -4.59 -15.97 -18.48
CA GLU A 180 -4.96 -14.56 -18.54
C GLU A 180 -4.53 -13.83 -17.25
N ASP A 181 -5.03 -12.62 -17.09
CA ASP A 181 -4.85 -11.86 -15.87
C ASP A 181 -5.72 -12.38 -14.72
N ILE A 182 -5.42 -11.94 -13.50
CA ILE A 182 -6.25 -12.27 -12.33
C ILE A 182 -7.45 -11.34 -12.34
N TYR A 183 -8.62 -11.84 -12.71
CA TYR A 183 -9.84 -11.05 -12.65
C TYR A 183 -10.56 -11.24 -11.33
N PHE A 184 -11.04 -10.15 -10.78
CA PHE A 184 -11.80 -10.15 -9.54
C PHE A 184 -13.02 -9.24 -9.59
N TRP A 185 -13.93 -9.51 -8.67
CA TRP A 185 -15.15 -8.76 -8.50
C TRP A 185 -15.50 -8.64 -7.03
N ILE A 186 -15.99 -7.47 -6.60
CA ILE A 186 -16.43 -7.21 -5.23
C ILE A 186 -17.89 -6.74 -5.28
N LYS A 187 -18.79 -7.57 -4.76
CA LYS A 187 -20.25 -7.36 -4.80
C LYS A 187 -20.94 -7.66 -3.48
N ASN A 188 -22.09 -7.03 -3.28
CA ASN A 188 -23.05 -7.40 -2.24
C ASN A 188 -24.26 -8.16 -2.82
N ARG A 189 -25.22 -8.50 -1.94
CA ARG A 189 -26.51 -9.13 -2.30
C ARG A 189 -27.36 -8.34 -3.31
N LYS A 190 -27.09 -7.03 -3.50
CA LYS A 190 -27.79 -6.15 -4.46
C LYS A 190 -26.99 -5.98 -5.76
N ASP A 191 -25.95 -6.79 -5.98
CA ASP A 191 -25.14 -6.83 -7.20
C ASP A 191 -24.49 -5.49 -7.62
N ARG A 192 -24.25 -4.58 -6.67
CA ARG A 192 -23.52 -3.33 -6.96
C ARG A 192 -22.01 -3.55 -6.88
N ASN A 193 -21.26 -3.18 -7.93
CA ASN A 193 -19.80 -3.16 -7.87
C ASN A 193 -19.33 -1.93 -7.09
N ARG A 194 -18.75 -2.17 -5.91
CA ARG A 194 -18.30 -1.11 -5.02
C ARG A 194 -17.18 -0.26 -5.58
N ILE A 195 -16.20 -0.88 -6.24
CA ILE A 195 -14.99 -0.21 -6.71
C ILE A 195 -15.34 0.84 -7.77
N LYS A 196 -16.34 0.58 -8.61
CA LYS A 196 -16.82 1.54 -9.62
C LYS A 196 -17.31 2.85 -9.01
N GLU A 197 -17.93 2.79 -7.85
CA GLU A 197 -18.56 3.94 -7.19
C GLU A 197 -17.54 4.78 -6.41
N THR A 198 -16.47 4.17 -5.92
CA THR A 198 -15.57 4.79 -4.95
C THR A 198 -14.15 5.00 -5.45
N TYR A 199 -13.64 4.10 -6.32
CA TYR A 199 -12.22 4.06 -6.61
C TYR A 199 -11.83 5.01 -7.77
N PRO A 200 -10.96 6.00 -7.52
CA PRO A 200 -10.66 7.06 -8.51
C PRO A 200 -9.98 6.54 -9.79
N TYR A 201 -9.38 5.34 -9.75
CA TYR A 201 -8.68 4.74 -10.89
C TYR A 201 -9.45 3.58 -11.53
N TYR A 202 -10.77 3.51 -11.32
CA TYR A 202 -11.63 2.44 -11.83
C TYR A 202 -11.43 2.14 -13.33
N ASN A 203 -11.33 3.18 -14.16
CA ASN A 203 -11.20 3.02 -15.61
C ASN A 203 -9.90 2.32 -16.04
N PHE A 204 -8.83 2.40 -15.23
CA PHE A 204 -7.55 1.74 -15.53
C PHE A 204 -7.56 0.23 -15.23
N ILE A 205 -8.49 -0.21 -14.37
CA ILE A 205 -8.54 -1.59 -13.87
C ILE A 205 -9.74 -2.37 -14.41
N ARG A 206 -10.72 -1.70 -15.02
CA ARG A 206 -11.90 -2.35 -15.60
C ARG A 206 -11.49 -3.23 -16.79
N TYR A 207 -11.89 -4.49 -16.75
CA TYR A 207 -11.68 -5.46 -17.82
C TYR A 207 -12.84 -5.46 -18.83
N ASN A 208 -14.09 -5.43 -18.36
CA ASN A 208 -15.26 -5.55 -19.24
C ASN A 208 -16.44 -4.69 -18.79
N LEU A 209 -17.53 -4.76 -19.57
CA LEU A 209 -18.74 -3.98 -19.31
C LEU A 209 -19.51 -4.40 -18.05
N HIS A 210 -19.31 -5.62 -17.57
CA HIS A 210 -19.94 -6.19 -16.38
C HIS A 210 -19.23 -5.83 -15.06
N ASP A 211 -18.36 -4.82 -15.12
CA ASP A 211 -17.60 -4.32 -13.98
C ASP A 211 -16.68 -5.41 -13.38
N VAL A 212 -16.15 -6.31 -14.21
CA VAL A 212 -15.02 -7.17 -13.85
C VAL A 212 -13.75 -6.33 -13.82
N LEU A 213 -12.87 -6.60 -12.86
CA LEU A 213 -11.63 -5.84 -12.66
C LEU A 213 -10.40 -6.73 -12.79
N SER A 214 -9.30 -6.17 -13.30
CA SER A 214 -7.97 -6.75 -13.17
C SER A 214 -7.42 -6.49 -11.77
N TYR A 215 -7.24 -7.56 -11.00
CA TYR A 215 -6.65 -7.49 -9.67
C TYR A 215 -5.17 -7.12 -9.72
N SER A 216 -4.44 -7.59 -10.74
CA SER A 216 -3.02 -7.27 -10.87
C SER A 216 -2.82 -5.77 -11.11
N LYS A 217 -3.59 -5.15 -12.02
CA LYS A 217 -3.57 -3.69 -12.23
C LYS A 217 -4.01 -2.93 -10.98
N TYR A 218 -5.10 -3.36 -10.34
CA TYR A 218 -5.59 -2.77 -9.10
C TYR A 218 -4.51 -2.76 -8.01
N SER A 219 -3.92 -3.92 -7.74
CA SER A 219 -2.88 -4.07 -6.72
C SER A 219 -1.61 -3.32 -7.10
N GLY A 220 -1.22 -3.32 -8.37
CA GLY A 220 -0.09 -2.56 -8.89
C GLY A 220 -0.25 -1.05 -8.63
N ILE A 221 -1.40 -0.48 -8.97
CA ILE A 221 -1.71 0.94 -8.69
C ILE A 221 -1.61 1.24 -7.20
N ASN A 222 -2.27 0.43 -6.36
CA ASN A 222 -2.28 0.65 -4.91
C ASN A 222 -0.89 0.54 -4.31
N PHE A 223 -0.08 -0.41 -4.78
CA PHE A 223 1.28 -0.59 -4.35
C PHE A 223 2.15 0.62 -4.74
N ALA A 224 2.05 1.08 -5.99
CA ALA A 224 2.75 2.28 -6.47
C ALA A 224 2.43 3.52 -5.62
N LEU A 225 1.14 3.77 -5.39
CA LEU A 225 0.69 4.92 -4.59
C LEU A 225 1.17 4.82 -3.14
N THR A 226 1.18 3.61 -2.57
CA THR A 226 1.67 3.40 -1.20
C THR A 226 3.18 3.67 -1.10
N ILE A 227 3.98 3.15 -2.04
CA ILE A 227 5.42 3.39 -2.05
C ILE A 227 5.73 4.88 -2.19
N ASN A 228 5.09 5.58 -3.14
CA ASN A 228 5.29 7.03 -3.30
C ASN A 228 4.91 7.81 -2.03
N LEU A 229 3.74 7.50 -1.44
CA LEU A 229 3.33 8.12 -0.19
C LEU A 229 4.37 7.91 0.92
N MET A 230 4.87 6.69 1.08
CA MET A 230 5.87 6.38 2.11
C MET A 230 7.17 7.13 1.90
N GLU A 231 7.60 7.27 0.64
CA GLU A 231 8.78 8.05 0.27
C GLU A 231 8.59 9.54 0.57
N GLU A 232 7.48 10.12 0.12
CA GLU A 232 7.17 11.55 0.30
C GLU A 232 6.96 11.89 1.80
N ILE A 233 6.31 11.02 2.58
CA ILE A 233 6.21 11.16 4.05
C ILE A 233 7.60 11.10 4.68
N SER A 234 8.44 10.16 4.26
CA SER A 234 9.76 9.97 4.85
C SER A 234 10.68 11.14 4.55
N GLU A 235 10.65 11.67 3.33
CA GLU A 235 11.35 12.89 2.95
C GLU A 235 10.93 14.06 3.84
N ASN A 236 9.62 14.28 4.01
CA ASN A 236 9.07 15.31 4.89
C ASN A 236 9.54 15.16 6.35
N ILE A 237 9.56 13.94 6.88
CA ILE A 237 10.05 13.66 8.24
C ILE A 237 11.55 13.96 8.36
N ILE A 238 12.34 13.55 7.36
CA ILE A 238 13.79 13.78 7.34
C ILE A 238 14.09 15.28 7.33
N GLU A 239 13.42 16.03 6.47
CA GLU A 239 13.62 17.47 6.32
C GLU A 239 13.17 18.24 7.56
N TYR A 240 11.96 17.96 8.05
CA TYR A 240 11.35 18.75 9.11
C TYR A 240 11.79 18.33 10.52
N SER A 241 11.83 17.02 10.78
CA SER A 241 12.02 16.48 12.13
C SER A 241 13.49 16.14 12.42
N ILE A 242 14.18 15.54 11.44
CA ILE A 242 15.59 15.13 11.61
C ILE A 242 16.54 16.27 11.27
N LYS A 243 16.20 17.11 10.27
CA LYS A 243 16.99 18.26 9.81
C LYS A 243 18.42 17.90 9.42
N LYS A 244 18.63 16.67 8.92
CA LYS A 244 19.93 16.17 8.49
C LYS A 244 19.77 15.32 7.23
N LYS A 245 20.70 15.48 6.29
CA LYS A 245 20.79 14.60 5.13
C LYS A 245 21.17 13.19 5.59
N LEU A 246 20.29 12.22 5.33
CA LEU A 246 20.61 10.81 5.49
C LEU A 246 21.35 10.32 4.24
N SER A 247 22.56 9.81 4.40
CA SER A 247 23.40 9.32 3.29
C SER A 247 23.47 7.79 3.25
N TYR A 248 22.50 7.11 3.86
CA TYR A 248 22.43 5.66 3.82
C TYR A 248 22.07 5.21 2.39
N ASN A 249 22.67 4.11 1.93
CA ASN A 249 22.28 3.43 0.69
C ASN A 249 21.61 2.09 1.05
N THR A 250 20.64 2.17 1.95
CA THR A 250 19.91 1.01 2.42
C THR A 250 18.73 0.73 1.53
N GLY A 251 18.35 -0.54 1.45
CA GLY A 251 17.19 -0.96 0.70
C GLY A 251 16.47 -2.10 1.39
N LEU A 252 15.20 -2.25 1.05
CA LEU A 252 14.36 -3.35 1.48
C LEU A 252 14.26 -4.34 0.33
N SER A 253 14.63 -5.60 0.55
CA SER A 253 14.52 -6.66 -0.45
C SER A 253 13.28 -7.50 -0.22
N SER A 254 12.59 -7.89 -1.29
CA SER A 254 11.50 -8.87 -1.27
C SER A 254 11.29 -9.40 -2.69
N GLU A 255 11.20 -10.72 -2.84
CA GLU A 255 10.84 -11.37 -4.11
C GLU A 255 9.52 -10.84 -4.68
N GLY A 256 8.59 -10.48 -3.80
CA GLY A 256 7.30 -9.92 -4.19
C GLY A 256 7.36 -8.56 -4.86
N PHE A 257 8.45 -7.79 -4.72
CA PHE A 257 8.60 -6.54 -5.44
C PHE A 257 8.80 -6.76 -6.95
N GLY A 258 9.37 -7.90 -7.36
CA GLY A 258 9.45 -8.27 -8.78
C GLY A 258 8.06 -8.48 -9.38
N THR A 259 7.20 -9.21 -8.67
CA THR A 259 5.79 -9.39 -9.07
C THR A 259 5.05 -8.05 -9.08
N ALA A 260 5.26 -7.20 -8.07
CA ALA A 260 4.67 -5.87 -8.02
C ALA A 260 5.05 -5.01 -9.24
N LEU A 261 6.33 -5.02 -9.65
CA LEU A 261 6.80 -4.32 -10.85
C LEU A 261 6.10 -4.80 -12.12
N ILE A 262 5.97 -6.12 -12.29
CA ILE A 262 5.24 -6.71 -13.43
C ILE A 262 3.79 -6.23 -13.43
N TRP A 263 3.13 -6.22 -12.26
CA TRP A 263 1.74 -5.81 -12.13
C TRP A 263 1.52 -4.31 -12.36
N MET A 264 2.42 -3.46 -11.88
CA MET A 264 2.42 -2.02 -12.16
C MET A 264 2.59 -1.73 -13.66
N ASN A 265 3.47 -2.48 -14.33
CA ASN A 265 3.71 -2.32 -15.76
C ASN A 265 2.55 -2.75 -16.66
N LYS A 266 1.52 -3.43 -16.13
CA LYS A 266 0.28 -3.72 -16.87
C LYS A 266 -0.66 -2.52 -16.99
N VAL A 267 -0.39 -1.45 -16.24
CA VAL A 267 -1.23 -0.24 -16.16
C VAL A 267 -0.82 0.80 -17.21
N ILE A 268 0.48 0.87 -17.51
CA ILE A 268 1.09 1.72 -18.53
C ILE A 268 1.08 1.01 -19.89
#